data_AF-A0A7V1LTF4-F1
#
_entry.id   AF-A0A7V1LTF4-F1
#
_cell.length_a   1.000
_cell.length_b   1.000
_cell.length_c   1.000
_cell.angle_alpha   90.00
_cell.angle_beta   90.00
_cell.angle_gamma   90.00
#
_symmetry.space_group_name_H-M   'P 1'
#
loop_
_entity.id
_entity.type
_entity.pdbx_description
1 polymer ?
#
loop_
_entity_poly.entity_id
_entity_poly.type
_entity_poly.pdbx_seq_one_letter_code
_entity_poly.pdbx_strand_id
1 'polypeptide(L)'
;MDTVKDVYIFYNEYIKPIYSEVEARDNQLPIELLFEVHAAFDHLKRFYLQEDQESYACDKALSHLKRGILDAYKIKLKYFNKDIERLFNPKIDITIIDSGSFADHFYKKKNELIQKAKQARLNERKNTPEEAFENWLEVSLLIDDFDINFLSQLDKIDWAKAQTKSRTLKKLVIDLLAGFFIGVISSIAVWLITR
;
A
#
# COMPACT_ATOMS: atom_id res chain seq x y z
N MET A 1 -26.79 -18.23 -14.90
CA MET A 1 -25.87 -18.39 -16.04
C MET A 1 -25.42 -17.00 -16.38
N ASP A 2 -24.11 -16.80 -16.39
CA ASP A 2 -23.54 -15.49 -16.62
C ASP A 2 -23.70 -15.10 -18.09
N THR A 3 -23.96 -13.83 -18.32
CA THR A 3 -24.18 -13.25 -19.65
C THR A 3 -23.04 -12.30 -20.00
N VAL A 4 -22.96 -11.91 -21.27
CA VAL A 4 -22.00 -10.89 -21.71
C VAL A 4 -22.19 -9.58 -20.93
N LYS A 5 -23.44 -9.26 -20.55
CA LYS A 5 -23.75 -8.09 -19.72
C LYS A 5 -23.08 -8.17 -18.35
N ASP A 6 -23.09 -9.33 -17.70
CA ASP A 6 -22.49 -9.52 -16.38
C ASP A 6 -20.98 -9.34 -16.41
N VAL A 7 -20.33 -9.81 -17.49
CA VAL A 7 -18.89 -9.59 -17.74
C VAL A 7 -18.57 -8.09 -17.83
N TYR A 8 -19.38 -7.32 -18.57
CA TYR A 8 -19.18 -5.88 -18.70
C TYR A 8 -19.48 -5.10 -17.42
N ILE A 9 -20.49 -5.52 -16.66
CA ILE A 9 -20.77 -4.94 -15.33
C ILE A 9 -19.55 -5.14 -14.44
N PHE A 10 -19.04 -6.38 -14.33
CA PHE A 10 -17.87 -6.69 -13.53
C PHE A 10 -16.63 -5.88 -13.96
N TYR A 11 -16.42 -5.75 -15.27
CA TYR A 11 -15.35 -4.93 -15.82
C TYR A 11 -15.50 -3.46 -15.40
N ASN A 12 -16.70 -2.88 -15.57
CA ASN A 12 -16.94 -1.47 -15.31
C ASN A 12 -16.89 -1.12 -13.82
N GLU A 13 -17.45 -1.97 -12.96
CA GLU A 13 -17.56 -1.71 -11.53
C GLU A 13 -16.26 -1.99 -10.77
N TYR A 14 -15.47 -2.98 -11.22
CA TYR A 14 -14.33 -3.45 -10.45
C TYR A 14 -13.00 -3.34 -11.19
N ILE A 15 -12.91 -3.84 -12.42
CA ILE A 15 -11.62 -3.87 -13.16
C ILE A 15 -11.17 -2.46 -13.52
N LYS A 16 -12.05 -1.68 -14.15
CA LYS A 16 -11.71 -0.35 -14.63
C LYS A 16 -11.25 0.58 -13.50
N PRO A 17 -11.95 0.70 -12.35
CA PRO A 17 -11.50 1.57 -11.27
C PRO A 17 -10.13 1.20 -10.71
N ILE A 18 -9.92 -0.07 -10.33
CA ILE A 18 -8.66 -0.49 -9.72
C ILE A 18 -7.48 -0.42 -10.71
N TYR A 19 -7.73 -0.65 -12.01
CA TYR A 19 -6.68 -0.49 -13.03
C TYR A 19 -6.33 0.98 -13.22
N SER A 20 -7.32 1.88 -13.19
CA SER A 20 -7.06 3.33 -13.20
C SER A 20 -6.28 3.79 -11.97
N GLU A 21 -6.54 3.23 -10.78
CA GLU A 21 -5.75 3.52 -9.57
C GLU A 21 -4.29 3.05 -9.73
N VAL A 22 -4.07 1.83 -10.22
CA VAL A 22 -2.74 1.28 -10.47
C VAL A 22 -2.00 2.12 -11.53
N GLU A 23 -2.67 2.46 -12.62
CA GLU A 23 -2.10 3.25 -13.70
C GLU A 23 -1.80 4.68 -13.25
N ALA A 24 -2.68 5.32 -12.49
CA ALA A 24 -2.46 6.68 -11.97
C ALA A 24 -1.20 6.79 -11.10
N ARG A 25 -0.73 5.67 -10.54
CA ARG A 25 0.46 5.65 -9.68
C ARG A 25 1.77 5.80 -10.45
N ASP A 26 1.95 5.02 -11.51
CA ASP A 26 3.20 4.92 -12.26
C ASP A 26 3.05 5.31 -13.74
N ASN A 27 1.87 5.80 -14.14
CA ASN A 27 1.46 6.07 -15.53
C ASN A 27 1.66 4.86 -16.48
N GLN A 28 1.60 3.66 -15.91
CA GLN A 28 1.78 2.39 -16.59
C GLN A 28 0.92 1.33 -15.91
N LEU A 29 0.14 0.59 -16.70
CA LEU A 29 -0.53 -0.60 -16.22
C LEU A 29 0.39 -1.82 -16.42
N PRO A 30 0.60 -2.66 -15.39
CA PRO A 30 1.37 -3.89 -15.53
C PRO A 30 0.83 -4.78 -16.65
N ILE A 31 1.73 -5.35 -17.46
CA ILE A 31 1.36 -6.09 -18.66
C ILE A 31 0.55 -7.35 -18.34
N GLU A 32 0.78 -7.95 -17.18
CA GLU A 32 0.06 -9.11 -16.68
C GLU A 32 -1.44 -8.79 -16.48
N LEU A 33 -1.77 -7.58 -16.04
CA LEU A 33 -3.15 -7.12 -15.91
C LEU A 33 -3.82 -6.95 -17.28
N LEU A 34 -3.08 -6.43 -18.26
CA LEU A 34 -3.56 -6.34 -19.65
C LEU A 34 -3.82 -7.72 -20.26
N PHE A 35 -2.97 -8.71 -19.96
CA PHE A 35 -3.16 -10.07 -20.47
C PHE A 35 -4.45 -10.72 -19.96
N GLU A 36 -4.86 -10.47 -18.72
CA GLU A 36 -6.13 -10.99 -18.21
C GLU A 36 -7.34 -10.34 -18.91
N VAL A 37 -7.26 -9.04 -19.23
CA VAL A 37 -8.30 -8.37 -20.03
C VAL A 37 -8.35 -8.93 -21.45
N HIS A 38 -7.20 -9.09 -22.11
CA HIS A 38 -7.14 -9.69 -23.45
C HIS A 38 -7.69 -11.12 -23.47
N ALA A 39 -7.36 -11.94 -22.47
CA ALA A 39 -7.90 -13.29 -22.35
C ALA A 39 -9.42 -13.30 -22.16
N ALA A 40 -9.96 -12.37 -21.36
CA ALA A 40 -11.40 -12.20 -21.21
C ALA A 40 -12.08 -11.83 -22.54
N PHE A 41 -11.54 -10.86 -23.28
CA PHE A 41 -12.02 -10.49 -24.61
C PHE A 41 -11.93 -11.65 -25.60
N ASP A 42 -10.87 -12.46 -25.54
CA ASP A 42 -10.70 -13.61 -26.41
C ASP A 42 -11.77 -14.68 -26.18
N HIS A 43 -12.21 -14.88 -24.93
CA HIS A 43 -13.34 -15.76 -24.62
C HIS A 43 -14.66 -15.19 -25.14
N LEU A 44 -14.93 -13.89 -24.93
CA LEU A 44 -16.14 -13.24 -25.47
C LEU A 44 -16.18 -13.31 -27.00
N LYS A 45 -15.04 -13.13 -27.67
CA LYS A 45 -14.92 -13.26 -29.12
C LYS A 45 -15.35 -14.65 -29.61
N ARG A 46 -15.00 -15.73 -28.89
CA ARG A 46 -15.35 -17.10 -29.31
C ARG A 46 -16.86 -17.33 -29.31
N PHE A 47 -17.58 -16.74 -28.37
CA PHE A 47 -19.06 -16.75 -28.40
C PHE A 47 -19.59 -16.13 -29.70
N TYR A 48 -19.08 -14.97 -30.10
CA TYR A 48 -19.56 -14.27 -31.29
C TYR A 48 -19.07 -14.85 -32.62
N LEU A 49 -17.88 -15.45 -32.67
CA LEU A 49 -17.21 -15.83 -33.92
C LEU A 49 -17.01 -17.35 -34.10
N GLN A 50 -17.15 -18.14 -33.05
CA GLN A 50 -16.80 -19.58 -33.04
C GLN A 50 -17.92 -20.46 -32.47
N GLU A 51 -19.12 -19.91 -32.26
CA GLU A 51 -20.31 -20.62 -31.78
C GLU A 51 -20.13 -21.30 -30.41
N ASP A 52 -19.19 -20.82 -29.58
CA ASP A 52 -19.10 -21.24 -28.17
C ASP A 52 -20.42 -20.90 -27.45
N GLN A 53 -20.80 -21.68 -26.44
CA GLN A 53 -21.96 -21.33 -25.62
C GLN A 53 -21.70 -20.05 -24.82
N GLU A 54 -22.68 -19.12 -24.80
CA GLU A 54 -22.54 -17.83 -24.11
C GLU A 54 -22.11 -18.00 -22.66
N SER A 55 -22.79 -18.88 -21.91
CA SER A 55 -22.49 -19.10 -20.50
C SER A 55 -21.06 -19.59 -20.29
N TYR A 56 -20.57 -20.50 -21.13
CA TYR A 56 -19.20 -21.00 -21.03
C TYR A 56 -18.18 -19.89 -21.32
N ALA A 57 -18.40 -19.11 -22.38
CA ALA A 57 -17.52 -18.00 -22.73
C ALA A 57 -17.50 -16.92 -21.63
N CYS A 58 -18.66 -16.59 -21.06
CA CYS A 58 -18.80 -15.60 -20.00
C CYS A 58 -18.17 -16.06 -18.68
N ASP A 59 -18.39 -17.32 -18.28
CA ASP A 59 -17.76 -17.91 -17.09
C ASP A 59 -16.23 -17.85 -17.19
N LYS A 60 -15.68 -18.16 -18.37
CA LYS A 60 -14.24 -18.09 -18.62
C LYS A 60 -13.72 -16.65 -18.62
N ALA A 61 -14.44 -15.72 -19.25
CA ALA A 61 -14.08 -14.31 -19.26
C ALA A 61 -14.08 -13.72 -17.84
N LEU A 62 -15.11 -13.99 -17.04
CA LEU A 62 -15.19 -13.59 -15.64
C LEU A 62 -14.07 -14.21 -14.81
N SER A 63 -13.70 -15.47 -15.04
CA SER A 63 -12.57 -16.09 -14.35
C SER A 63 -11.25 -15.35 -14.60
N HIS A 64 -11.01 -14.87 -15.83
CA HIS A 64 -9.84 -14.06 -16.15
C HIS A 64 -9.88 -12.69 -15.49
N LEU A 65 -11.01 -11.97 -15.60
CA LEU A 65 -11.17 -10.68 -14.92
C LEU A 65 -11.00 -10.81 -13.40
N LYS A 66 -11.59 -11.83 -12.77
CA LYS A 66 -11.42 -12.14 -11.34
C LYS A 66 -9.95 -12.36 -10.97
N ARG A 67 -9.16 -13.03 -11.81
CA ARG A 67 -7.71 -13.15 -11.57
C ARG A 67 -7.00 -11.81 -11.69
N GLY A 68 -7.30 -11.05 -12.73
CA GLY A 68 -6.71 -9.74 -12.97
C GLY A 68 -6.97 -8.76 -11.83
N ILE A 69 -8.17 -8.75 -11.23
CA ILE A 69 -8.46 -7.87 -10.10
C ILE A 69 -7.77 -8.30 -8.81
N LEU A 70 -7.67 -9.60 -8.54
CA LEU A 70 -6.90 -10.11 -7.40
C LEU A 70 -5.44 -9.65 -7.49
N ASP A 71 -4.85 -9.72 -8.67
CA ASP A 71 -3.49 -9.25 -8.92
C ASP A 71 -3.37 -7.72 -8.75
N ALA A 72 -4.35 -6.95 -9.21
CA ALA A 72 -4.39 -5.50 -9.01
C ALA A 72 -4.47 -5.12 -7.52
N TYR A 73 -5.31 -5.78 -6.71
CA TYR A 73 -5.35 -5.54 -5.25
C TYR A 73 -4.02 -5.86 -4.56
N LYS A 74 -3.34 -6.93 -5.00
CA LYS A 74 -1.99 -7.28 -4.50
C LYS A 74 -0.95 -6.20 -4.88
N ILE A 75 -1.07 -5.60 -6.06
CA ILE A 75 -0.24 -4.47 -6.50
C ILE A 75 -0.53 -3.22 -5.65
N LYS A 76 -1.80 -2.90 -5.40
CA LYS A 76 -2.20 -1.79 -4.51
C LYS A 76 -1.59 -1.93 -3.11
N LEU A 77 -1.65 -3.14 -2.52
CA LEU A 77 -0.97 -3.43 -1.24
C LEU A 77 0.55 -3.22 -1.32
N LYS A 78 1.19 -3.58 -2.44
CA LYS A 78 2.62 -3.31 -2.64
C LYS A 78 2.92 -1.82 -2.67
N TYR A 79 2.09 -1.01 -3.34
CA TYR A 79 2.24 0.44 -3.35
C TYR A 79 2.04 1.05 -1.96
N PHE A 80 0.98 0.64 -1.26
CA PHE A 80 0.75 1.03 0.12
C PHE A 80 1.99 0.79 1.01
N ASN A 81 2.59 -0.40 0.94
CA ASN A 81 3.79 -0.69 1.73
C ASN A 81 4.97 0.23 1.38
N LYS A 82 5.16 0.57 0.10
CA LYS A 82 6.17 1.55 -0.33
C LYS A 82 5.86 2.96 0.19
N ASP A 83 4.60 3.35 0.22
CA ASP A 83 4.18 4.64 0.79
C ASP A 83 4.50 4.76 2.27
N ILE A 84 4.22 3.69 3.02
CA ILE A 84 4.56 3.60 4.44
C ILE A 84 6.08 3.66 4.62
N GLU A 85 6.85 2.93 3.82
CA GLU A 85 8.32 2.99 3.88
C GLU A 85 8.84 4.40 3.60
N ARG A 86 8.32 5.04 2.56
CA ARG A 86 8.66 6.41 2.18
C ARG A 86 8.28 7.42 3.25
N LEU A 87 7.14 7.23 3.93
CA LEU A 87 6.75 8.06 5.06
C LEU A 87 7.82 8.02 6.16
N PHE A 88 8.35 6.85 6.50
CA PHE A 88 9.36 6.72 7.56
C PHE A 88 10.81 6.89 7.07
N ASN A 89 11.02 7.28 5.81
CA ASN A 89 12.34 7.57 5.25
C ASN A 89 12.40 9.01 4.69
N PRO A 90 13.01 9.98 5.41
CA PRO A 90 13.85 9.82 6.60
C PRO A 90 13.02 9.51 7.87
N LYS A 91 13.66 9.05 8.95
CA LYS A 91 12.99 8.72 10.22
C LYS A 91 12.16 9.91 10.76
N ILE A 92 10.84 9.87 10.56
CA ILE A 92 9.88 10.82 11.13
C ILE A 92 9.39 10.28 12.46
N ASP A 93 9.34 11.14 13.47
CA ASP A 93 8.60 10.87 14.69
C ASP A 93 7.15 11.34 14.51
N ILE A 94 6.21 10.42 14.30
CA ILE A 94 4.77 10.74 14.20
C ILE A 94 4.07 10.80 15.56
N THR A 95 4.74 10.45 16.65
CA THR A 95 4.16 10.44 18.01
C THR A 95 3.91 11.85 18.55
N ILE A 96 4.48 12.86 17.91
CA ILE A 96 4.29 14.27 18.24
C ILE A 96 2.99 14.84 17.68
N ILE A 97 2.36 14.15 16.73
CA ILE A 97 1.09 14.57 16.12
C ILE A 97 -0.04 14.23 17.10
N ASP A 98 -0.95 15.19 17.31
CA ASP A 98 -2.16 15.02 18.14
C ASP A 98 -1.87 14.36 19.51
N SER A 99 -0.78 14.78 20.15
CA SER A 99 -0.32 14.26 21.46
C SER A 99 -0.15 12.73 21.51
N GLY A 100 0.21 12.12 20.38
CA GLY A 100 0.50 10.68 20.26
C GLY A 100 -0.69 9.83 19.83
N SER A 101 -1.92 10.37 19.86
CA SER A 101 -3.12 9.65 19.43
C SER A 101 -3.08 9.27 17.94
N PHE A 102 -2.47 10.13 17.11
CA PHE A 102 -2.26 9.85 15.70
C PHE A 102 -1.41 8.59 15.49
N ALA A 103 -0.29 8.48 16.21
CA ALA A 103 0.62 7.34 16.09
C ALA A 103 -0.05 6.04 16.57
N ASP A 104 -0.77 6.08 17.69
CA ASP A 104 -1.49 4.91 18.22
C ASP A 104 -2.51 4.37 17.20
N HIS A 105 -3.38 5.24 16.69
CA HIS A 105 -4.36 4.86 15.67
C HIS A 105 -3.71 4.37 14.38
N PHE A 106 -2.64 5.04 13.92
CA PHE A 106 -1.89 4.66 12.74
C PHE A 106 -1.36 3.23 12.85
N TYR A 107 -0.66 2.89 13.95
CA TYR A 107 -0.08 1.57 14.12
C TYR A 107 -1.15 0.49 14.31
N LYS A 108 -2.23 0.80 15.03
CA LYS A 108 -3.36 -0.12 15.20
C LYS A 108 -3.99 -0.47 13.86
N LYS A 109 -4.32 0.54 13.04
CA LYS A 109 -4.93 0.36 11.72
C LYS A 109 -3.99 -0.34 10.74
N LYS A 110 -2.70 0.00 10.76
CA LYS A 110 -1.69 -0.67 9.94
C LYS A 110 -1.59 -2.16 10.29
N ASN A 111 -1.59 -2.51 11.58
CA ASN A 111 -1.53 -3.89 12.02
C ASN A 111 -2.81 -4.66 11.62
N GLU A 112 -3.98 -4.06 11.78
CA GLU A 112 -5.26 -4.63 11.32
C GLU A 112 -5.21 -4.98 9.83
N LEU A 113 -4.80 -4.03 8.99
CA LEU A 113 -4.65 -4.20 7.54
C LEU A 113 -3.66 -5.32 7.21
N ILE A 114 -2.48 -5.36 7.85
CA ILE A 114 -1.48 -6.41 7.63
C ILE A 114 -2.03 -7.79 7.97
N GLN A 115 -2.78 -7.93 9.07
CA GLN A 115 -3.39 -9.22 9.42
C GLN A 115 -4.43 -9.64 8.38
N LYS A 116 -5.29 -8.71 7.94
CA LYS A 116 -6.29 -8.98 6.89
C LYS A 116 -5.64 -9.38 5.57
N ALA A 117 -4.61 -8.66 5.13
CA ALA A 117 -3.85 -9.00 3.93
C ALA A 117 -3.18 -10.37 4.02
N LYS A 118 -2.63 -10.72 5.20
CA LYS A 118 -2.05 -12.05 5.45
C LYS A 118 -3.11 -13.15 5.39
N GLN A 119 -4.28 -12.92 5.98
CA GLN A 119 -5.40 -13.86 5.94
C GLN A 119 -5.90 -14.06 4.50
N ALA A 120 -6.15 -12.97 3.75
CA ALA A 120 -6.56 -13.02 2.35
C ALA A 120 -5.59 -13.86 1.50
N ARG A 121 -4.28 -13.66 1.69
CA ARG A 121 -3.24 -14.45 1.00
C ARG A 121 -3.25 -15.93 1.34
N LEU A 122 -3.42 -16.28 2.62
CA LEU A 122 -3.44 -17.68 3.06
C LEU A 122 -4.70 -18.42 2.60
N ASN A 123 -5.81 -17.69 2.49
CA ASN A 123 -7.11 -18.24 2.14
C ASN A 123 -7.32 -18.34 0.62
N GLU A 124 -6.57 -17.59 -0.19
CA GLU A 124 -6.63 -17.63 -1.68
C GLU A 124 -6.51 -19.06 -2.25
N ARG A 125 -5.79 -19.96 -1.57
CA ARG A 125 -5.63 -21.38 -1.99
C ARG A 125 -6.70 -22.33 -1.45
N LYS A 126 -7.42 -21.93 -0.41
CA LYS A 126 -8.38 -22.78 0.32
C LYS A 126 -9.82 -22.49 -0.06
N ASN A 127 -10.06 -21.29 -0.55
CA ASN A 127 -11.39 -20.73 -0.74
C ASN A 127 -11.80 -20.73 -2.21
N THR A 128 -13.08 -20.44 -2.45
CA THR A 128 -13.59 -20.21 -3.80
C THR A 128 -13.02 -18.90 -4.38
N PRO A 129 -13.00 -18.74 -5.72
CA PRO A 129 -12.61 -17.49 -6.35
C PRO A 129 -13.39 -16.26 -5.83
N GLU A 130 -14.68 -16.43 -5.53
CA GLU A 130 -15.56 -15.39 -4.99
C GLU A 130 -15.12 -14.98 -3.59
N GLU A 131 -14.87 -15.94 -2.71
CA GLU A 131 -14.37 -15.63 -1.36
C GLU A 131 -12.97 -15.01 -1.40
N ALA A 132 -12.09 -15.46 -2.30
CA ALA A 132 -10.80 -14.84 -2.49
C ALA A 132 -10.95 -13.38 -2.95
N PHE A 133 -11.88 -13.12 -3.87
CA PHE A 133 -12.21 -11.77 -4.34
C PHE A 133 -12.67 -10.86 -3.20
N GLU A 134 -13.65 -11.29 -2.41
CA GLU A 134 -14.18 -10.49 -1.29
C GLU A 134 -13.10 -10.19 -0.23
N ASN A 135 -12.27 -11.17 0.12
CA ASN A 135 -11.18 -10.97 1.07
C ASN A 135 -10.17 -9.94 0.58
N TRP A 136 -9.84 -9.93 -0.71
CA TRP A 136 -8.91 -8.95 -1.27
C TRP A 136 -9.56 -7.58 -1.51
N LEU A 137 -10.85 -7.53 -1.82
CA LEU A 137 -11.62 -6.28 -1.87
C LEU A 137 -11.63 -5.60 -0.49
N GLU A 138 -11.88 -6.35 0.59
CA GLU A 138 -11.81 -5.83 1.97
C GLU A 138 -10.44 -5.19 2.24
N VAL A 139 -9.35 -5.87 1.84
CA VAL A 139 -7.98 -5.32 2.00
C VAL A 139 -7.80 -4.03 1.19
N SER A 140 -8.32 -3.97 -0.04
CA SER A 140 -8.27 -2.76 -0.87
C SER A 140 -8.98 -1.58 -0.21
N LEU A 141 -10.19 -1.80 0.31
CA LEU A 141 -10.97 -0.77 0.99
C LEU A 141 -10.30 -0.31 2.30
N LEU A 142 -9.66 -1.22 3.03
CA LEU A 142 -8.86 -0.86 4.22
C LEU A 142 -7.64 0.00 3.87
N ILE A 143 -7.04 -0.20 2.69
CA ILE A 143 -5.96 0.66 2.19
C ILE A 143 -6.51 2.08 1.91
N ASP A 144 -7.68 2.19 1.28
CA ASP A 144 -8.30 3.49 0.98
C ASP A 144 -8.67 4.26 2.25
N ASP A 145 -9.29 3.57 3.20
CA ASP A 145 -9.59 4.14 4.53
C ASP A 145 -8.30 4.59 5.22
N PHE A 146 -7.22 3.80 5.16
CA PHE A 146 -5.94 4.18 5.73
C PHE A 146 -5.35 5.43 5.06
N ASP A 147 -5.41 5.51 3.74
CA ASP A 147 -4.87 6.63 2.99
C ASP A 147 -5.57 7.94 3.38
N ILE A 148 -6.90 7.95 3.36
CA ILE A 148 -7.72 9.12 3.71
C ILE A 148 -7.44 9.60 5.14
N ASN A 149 -7.38 8.67 6.10
CA ASN A 149 -7.26 9.01 7.51
C ASN A 149 -5.82 9.36 7.93
N PHE A 150 -4.80 8.91 7.19
CA PHE A 150 -3.40 9.07 7.60
C PHE A 150 -2.48 9.63 6.52
N LEU A 151 -2.36 8.98 5.36
CA LEU A 151 -1.36 9.36 4.36
C LEU A 151 -1.68 10.67 3.64
N SER A 152 -2.98 10.93 3.44
CA SER A 152 -3.49 12.18 2.87
C SER A 152 -3.49 13.35 3.86
N GLN A 153 -3.12 13.14 5.14
CA GLN A 153 -2.98 14.19 6.16
C GLN A 153 -1.63 14.92 6.06
N LEU A 154 -1.34 15.47 4.87
CA LEU A 154 -0.03 16.01 4.51
C LEU A 154 0.45 17.10 5.48
N ASP A 155 -0.42 18.01 5.91
CA ASP A 155 -0.05 19.10 6.82
C ASP A 155 0.48 18.58 8.16
N LYS A 156 -0.16 17.56 8.72
CA LYS A 156 0.26 16.95 10.00
C LYS A 156 1.59 16.23 9.83
N ILE A 157 1.72 15.49 8.74
CA ILE A 157 2.94 14.73 8.41
C ILE A 157 4.12 15.69 8.18
N ASP A 158 3.93 16.74 7.39
CA ASP A 158 5.00 17.69 7.05
C ASP A 158 5.41 18.55 8.24
N TRP A 159 4.44 18.94 9.07
CA TRP A 159 4.75 19.53 10.37
C TRP A 159 5.61 18.58 11.23
N ALA A 160 5.25 17.30 11.29
CA ALA A 160 6.02 16.33 12.06
C ALA A 160 7.43 16.10 11.50
N LYS A 161 7.60 16.09 10.17
CA LYS A 161 8.93 16.08 9.52
C LYS A 161 9.79 17.25 9.98
N ALA A 162 9.23 18.46 9.90
CA ALA A 162 9.94 19.68 10.27
C ALA A 162 10.36 19.66 11.75
N GLN A 163 9.45 19.25 12.64
CA GLN A 163 9.74 19.14 14.07
C GLN A 163 10.78 18.06 14.37
N THR A 164 10.68 16.89 13.73
CA THR A 164 11.65 15.79 13.91
C THR A 164 13.05 16.23 13.47
N LYS A 165 13.16 16.92 12.34
CA LYS A 165 14.43 17.47 11.83
C LYS A 165 15.00 18.50 12.80
N SER A 166 14.15 19.42 13.29
CA SER A 166 14.54 20.46 14.25
C SER A 166 15.07 19.85 15.55
N ARG A 167 14.38 18.85 16.12
CA ARG A 167 14.81 18.13 17.33
C ARG A 167 16.13 17.38 17.11
N THR A 168 16.26 16.70 15.98
CA THR A 168 17.50 15.96 15.63
C THR A 168 18.68 16.91 15.51
N LEU A 169 18.51 18.06 14.86
CA LEU A 169 19.57 19.06 14.73
C LEU A 169 19.96 19.66 16.08
N LYS A 170 18.99 20.00 16.93
CA LYS A 170 19.27 20.50 18.29
C LYS A 170 20.06 19.49 19.11
N LYS A 171 19.68 18.21 19.04
CA LYS A 171 20.40 17.13 19.73
C LYS A 171 21.85 17.02 19.25
N LEU A 172 22.08 17.03 17.93
CA LEU A 172 23.43 16.99 17.37
C LEU A 172 24.30 18.16 17.86
N VAL A 173 23.75 19.38 17.92
CA VAL A 173 24.47 20.54 18.44
C VAL A 173 24.83 20.36 19.92
N ILE A 174 23.89 19.88 20.73
CA ILE A 174 24.14 19.61 22.16
C ILE A 174 25.21 18.54 22.34
N ASP A 175 25.14 17.44 21.57
CA ASP A 175 26.11 16.34 21.64
C ASP A 175 27.52 16.80 21.23
N LEU A 176 27.63 17.66 20.21
CA LEU A 176 28.90 18.27 19.80
C LEU A 176 29.48 19.19 20.88
N LEU A 177 28.65 20.04 21.50
CA LEU A 177 29.10 20.91 22.60
C LEU A 177 29.55 20.10 23.81
N ALA A 178 28.77 19.09 24.21
CA ALA A 178 29.13 18.20 25.31
C ALA A 178 30.46 17.47 25.04
N GLY A 179 30.65 16.95 23.83
CA GLY A 179 31.91 16.32 23.41
C GLY A 179 33.10 17.28 23.46
N PHE A 180 32.93 18.52 23.01
CA PHE A 180 33.96 19.55 23.10
C PHE A 180 34.36 19.84 24.55
N PHE A 181 33.40 20.05 25.45
CA PHE A 181 33.69 20.32 26.86
C PHE A 181 34.38 19.14 27.56
N ILE A 182 33.94 17.90 27.30
CA ILE A 182 34.60 16.69 27.82
C ILE A 182 36.04 16.61 27.32
N GLY A 183 36.27 16.91 26.04
CA GLY A 183 37.60 16.95 25.45
C GLY A 183 38.52 17.97 26.14
N VAL A 184 38.04 19.21 26.31
CA VAL A 184 38.79 20.28 26.99
C VAL A 184 39.15 19.88 28.42
N ILE A 185 38.18 19.39 29.21
CA ILE A 185 38.41 18.96 30.60
C ILE A 185 39.44 17.83 30.66
N SER A 186 39.33 16.85 29.76
CA SER A 186 40.26 15.72 29.72
C SER A 186 41.68 16.16 29.37
N SER A 187 41.83 17.06 28.38
CA SER A 187 43.15 17.61 28.01
C SER A 187 43.79 18.40 29.16
N ILE A 188 43.01 19.20 29.90
CA ILE A 188 43.49 19.93 31.08
C ILE A 188 43.94 18.95 32.16
N ALA A 189 43.15 17.89 32.43
CA ALA A 189 43.48 16.89 33.44
C ALA A 189 44.78 16.14 33.09
N VAL A 190 44.95 15.72 31.83
CA VAL A 190 46.20 15.09 31.36
C VAL A 190 47.38 16.06 31.54
N TRP A 191 47.24 17.31 31.12
CA TRP A 191 48.29 18.31 31.26
C TRP A 191 48.71 18.50 32.73
N LEU A 192 47.75 18.54 33.66
CA LEU A 192 48.03 18.64 35.11
C LEU A 192 48.74 17.42 35.70
N ILE A 193 48.50 16.22 35.18
CA ILE A 193 49.13 14.97 35.66
C ILE A 193 50.54 14.81 35.08
N THR A 194 50.77 15.24 33.83
CA THR A 194 52.05 15.09 33.13
C THR A 194 53.07 16.19 33.43
N ARG A 195 52.70 17.17 34.26
CA ARG A 195 53.53 18.31 34.64
C ARG A 195 54.08 18.15 36.06
#